data_AF-A0A7W0D2X1-F1
#
_entry.id   AF-A0A7W0D2X1-F1
#
_cell.length_a   1.000
_cell.length_b   1.000
_cell.length_c   1.000
_cell.angle_alpha   90.00
_cell.angle_beta   90.00
_cell.angle_gamma   90.00
#
_symmetry.space_group_name_H-M   'P 1'
#
loop_
_entity.id
_entity.type
_entity.pdbx_description
1 polymer ?
#
loop_
_entity_poly.entity_id
_entity_poly.type
_entity_poly.pdbx_seq_one_letter_code
_entity_poly.pdbx_strand_id
1 'polypeptide(L)'
;MSPPETIIYHPDTNLFCYLINDAKDQQDYRKSATEFWEKVLLEATQKTAKIVISKEVERELRVQMQTLKEKKRKIIEEILETNSNRIDQSFSMDLETELRIFSNFIRSEPIRPLLNIPGYKFKDYPKVSDIRILVDALMNEAVLATGNIKDFIMYPLFLDEPEDKLYDIINKKFVNLPPEFVKAVKKDTKLHSIIDKLGRLQR
;
A
#
# COMPACT_ATOMS: atom_id res chain seq x y z
N MET A 1 25.35 15.09 -13.74
CA MET A 1 24.47 13.92 -13.56
C MET A 1 23.56 14.25 -12.39
N SER A 2 22.26 14.33 -12.60
CA SER A 2 21.31 14.45 -11.49
C SER A 2 21.46 13.23 -10.58
N PRO A 3 21.39 13.37 -9.25
CA PRO A 3 21.38 12.21 -8.37
C PRO A 3 20.24 11.27 -8.78
N PRO A 4 20.44 9.94 -8.67
CA PRO A 4 19.37 9.00 -8.93
C PRO A 4 18.18 9.34 -8.01
N GLU A 5 16.98 9.27 -8.57
CA GLU A 5 15.75 9.55 -7.84
C GLU A 5 15.60 8.53 -6.70
N THR A 6 15.43 9.03 -5.47
CA THR A 6 15.30 8.20 -4.28
C THR A 6 13.93 7.52 -4.28
N ILE A 7 13.91 6.19 -4.26
CA ILE A 7 12.66 5.42 -4.19
C ILE A 7 12.07 5.53 -2.79
N ILE A 8 10.79 5.89 -2.67
CA ILE A 8 10.09 5.90 -1.38
C ILE A 8 9.30 4.60 -1.27
N TYR A 9 9.53 3.81 -0.23
CA TYR A 9 8.72 2.63 0.08
C TYR A 9 7.75 2.94 1.21
N HIS A 10 6.51 2.54 1.03
CA HIS A 10 5.44 2.61 2.02
C HIS A 10 4.93 1.20 2.34
N PRO A 11 5.48 0.52 3.35
CA PRO A 11 5.03 -0.81 3.72
C PRO A 11 3.67 -0.79 4.42
N ASP A 12 2.80 -1.71 4.06
CA ASP A 12 1.54 -2.00 4.76
C ASP A 12 1.79 -2.81 6.04
N THR A 13 0.83 -2.78 6.98
CA THR A 13 0.86 -3.49 8.26
C THR A 13 1.10 -4.99 8.08
N ASN A 14 0.55 -5.60 7.03
CA ASN A 14 0.70 -7.04 6.80
C ASN A 14 2.15 -7.49 6.57
N LEU A 15 3.02 -6.64 6.01
CA LEU A 15 4.43 -6.96 5.81
C LEU A 15 5.06 -7.28 7.17
N PHE A 16 4.84 -6.41 8.15
CA PHE A 16 5.39 -6.56 9.48
C PHE A 16 4.81 -7.78 10.19
N CYS A 17 3.50 -8.04 10.02
CA CYS A 17 2.87 -9.26 10.52
C CYS A 17 3.56 -10.52 9.99
N TYR A 18 3.91 -10.56 8.70
CA TYR A 18 4.62 -11.69 8.11
C TYR A 18 6.05 -11.82 8.63
N LEU A 19 6.78 -10.70 8.82
CA LEU A 19 8.14 -10.71 9.38
C LEU A 19 8.22 -11.41 10.74
N ILE A 20 7.21 -11.19 11.58
CA ILE A 20 7.16 -11.75 12.94
C ILE A 20 6.36 -13.06 13.02
N ASN A 21 5.77 -13.55 11.93
CA ASN A 21 4.98 -14.77 11.99
C ASN A 21 5.88 -16.01 12.06
N ASP A 22 5.54 -16.95 12.96
CA ASP A 22 6.24 -18.23 13.10
C ASP A 22 5.34 -19.43 12.76
N ALA A 23 4.14 -19.17 12.23
CA ALA A 23 3.23 -20.23 11.82
C ALA A 23 3.82 -21.02 10.65
N LYS A 24 3.84 -22.35 10.77
CA LYS A 24 4.49 -23.25 9.79
C LYS A 24 3.87 -23.17 8.40
N ASP A 25 2.57 -22.92 8.33
CA ASP A 25 1.78 -22.75 7.11
C ASP A 25 1.97 -21.38 6.42
N GLN A 26 2.72 -20.46 7.04
CA GLN A 26 3.02 -19.12 6.48
C GLN A 26 4.52 -18.86 6.30
N GLN A 27 5.33 -19.93 6.23
CA GLN A 27 6.78 -19.80 6.03
C GLN A 27 7.12 -19.08 4.71
N ASP A 28 6.37 -19.32 3.65
CA ASP A 28 6.59 -18.65 2.36
C ASP A 28 6.32 -17.15 2.45
N TYR A 29 5.25 -16.73 3.15
CA TYR A 29 4.94 -15.32 3.34
C TYR A 29 6.00 -14.61 4.16
N ARG A 30 6.46 -15.26 5.24
CA ARG A 30 7.58 -14.76 6.03
C ARG A 30 8.83 -14.60 5.18
N LYS A 31 9.19 -15.64 4.41
CA LYS A 31 10.37 -15.60 3.53
C LYS A 31 10.29 -14.43 2.55
N SER A 32 9.17 -14.27 1.86
CA SER A 32 9.00 -13.18 0.91
C SER A 32 9.02 -11.79 1.57
N ALA A 33 8.40 -11.64 2.75
CA ALA A 33 8.46 -10.39 3.50
C ALA A 33 9.88 -10.08 3.99
N THR A 34 10.62 -11.08 4.47
CA THR A 34 12.03 -10.94 4.89
C THR A 34 12.91 -10.50 3.73
N GLU A 35 12.82 -11.17 2.58
CA GLU A 35 13.61 -10.81 1.39
C GLU A 35 13.29 -9.37 0.92
N PHE A 36 12.02 -8.98 0.90
CA PHE A 36 11.64 -7.61 0.56
C PHE A 36 12.20 -6.60 1.57
N TRP A 37 12.06 -6.88 2.87
CA TRP A 37 12.51 -5.97 3.92
C TRP A 37 14.03 -5.80 3.92
N GLU A 38 14.79 -6.89 3.76
CA GLU A 38 16.25 -6.86 3.65
C GLU A 38 16.71 -6.05 2.42
N LYS A 39 16.05 -6.24 1.27
CA LYS A 39 16.30 -5.44 0.07
C LYS A 39 16.11 -3.94 0.35
N VAL A 40 14.95 -3.58 0.92
CA VAL A 40 14.61 -2.17 1.16
C VAL A 40 15.53 -1.53 2.20
N LEU A 41 15.94 -2.25 3.25
CA LEU A 41 16.93 -1.77 4.22
C LEU A 41 18.31 -1.54 3.57
N LEU A 42 18.72 -2.43 2.66
CA LEU A 42 19.97 -2.27 1.91
C LEU A 42 19.93 -1.01 1.04
N GLU A 43 18.85 -0.81 0.28
CA GLU A 43 18.65 0.39 -0.56
C GLU A 43 18.59 1.67 0.29
N ALA A 44 17.95 1.62 1.46
CA ALA A 44 17.93 2.75 2.39
C ALA A 44 19.32 3.08 2.94
N THR A 45 20.12 2.07 3.28
CA THR A 45 21.51 2.22 3.72
C THR A 45 22.38 2.82 2.62
N GLN A 46 22.13 2.44 1.37
CA GLN A 46 22.78 2.97 0.18
C GLN A 46 22.27 4.36 -0.24
N LYS A 47 21.29 4.92 0.47
CA LYS A 47 20.62 6.19 0.17
C LYS A 47 19.96 6.22 -1.22
N THR A 48 19.62 5.06 -1.77
CA THR A 48 18.84 4.92 -3.01
C THR A 48 17.35 4.75 -2.73
N ALA A 49 16.99 4.50 -1.47
CA ALA A 49 15.61 4.44 -1.03
C ALA A 49 15.38 5.14 0.32
N LYS A 50 14.11 5.41 0.61
CA LYS A 50 13.60 5.90 1.89
C LYS A 50 12.42 5.04 2.30
N ILE A 51 12.43 4.56 3.55
CA ILE A 51 11.29 3.87 4.15
C ILE A 51 10.43 4.90 4.85
N VAL A 52 9.14 4.88 4.57
CA VAL A 52 8.13 5.73 5.20
C VAL A 52 7.04 4.84 5.79
N ILE A 53 6.70 5.07 7.05
CA ILE A 53 5.64 4.35 7.75
C ILE A 53 4.55 5.36 8.12
N SER A 54 3.31 5.14 7.68
CA SER A 54 2.23 6.02 8.10
C SER A 54 1.83 5.83 9.56
N LYS A 55 1.23 6.86 10.15
CA LYS A 55 0.63 6.77 11.48
C LYS A 55 -0.51 5.76 11.54
N GLU A 56 -1.20 5.45 10.43
CA GLU A 56 -2.15 4.31 10.42
C GLU A 56 -1.41 3.00 10.67
N VAL A 57 -0.35 2.72 9.89
CA VAL A 57 0.40 1.47 10.02
C VAL A 57 0.98 1.36 11.43
N GLU A 58 1.55 2.45 11.96
CA GLU A 58 2.01 2.49 13.34
C GLU A 58 0.86 2.20 14.33
N ARG A 59 -0.30 2.82 14.16
CA ARG A 59 -1.48 2.60 15.03
C ARG A 59 -1.92 1.14 15.00
N GLU A 60 -2.06 0.55 13.81
CA GLU A 60 -2.46 -0.85 13.67
C GLU A 60 -1.46 -1.78 14.34
N LEU A 61 -0.17 -1.56 14.13
CA LEU A 61 0.90 -2.32 14.78
C LEU A 61 0.85 -2.17 16.30
N ARG A 62 0.65 -0.96 16.83
CA ARG A 62 0.53 -0.72 18.28
C ARG A 62 -0.64 -1.46 18.92
N VAL A 63 -1.77 -1.56 18.23
CA VAL A 63 -2.92 -2.34 18.68
C VAL A 63 -2.59 -3.83 18.63
N GLN A 64 -2.05 -4.33 17.51
CA GLN A 64 -1.72 -5.75 17.35
C GLN A 64 -0.66 -6.23 18.35
N MET A 65 0.33 -5.38 18.66
CA MET A 65 1.40 -5.65 19.63
C MET A 65 0.91 -6.01 21.04
N GLN A 66 -0.30 -5.60 21.42
CA GLN A 66 -0.90 -5.95 22.71
C GLN A 66 -1.13 -7.46 22.86
N THR A 67 -1.34 -8.15 21.75
CA THR A 67 -1.58 -9.60 21.72
C THR A 67 -0.33 -10.43 21.43
N LEU A 68 0.80 -9.77 21.13
CA LEU A 68 2.05 -10.44 20.77
C LEU A 68 2.87 -10.82 22.00
N LYS A 69 3.63 -11.91 21.86
CA LYS A 69 4.70 -12.27 22.81
C LYS A 69 5.80 -11.19 22.80
N GLU A 70 6.44 -10.99 23.95
CA GLU A 70 7.45 -9.95 24.17
C GLU A 70 8.54 -9.91 23.08
N LYS A 71 9.10 -11.08 22.70
CA LYS A 71 10.12 -11.16 21.65
C LYS A 71 9.65 -10.55 20.32
N LYS A 72 8.40 -10.80 19.90
CA LYS A 72 7.85 -10.29 18.64
C LYS A 72 7.53 -8.80 18.74
N ARG A 73 7.04 -8.38 19.90
CA ARG A 73 6.79 -6.96 20.20
C ARG A 73 8.06 -6.13 20.05
N LYS A 74 9.17 -6.58 20.66
CA LYS A 74 10.47 -5.89 20.55
C LYS A 74 10.94 -5.69 19.12
N ILE A 75 10.73 -6.68 18.24
CA ILE A 75 11.08 -6.56 16.81
C ILE A 75 10.28 -5.43 16.15
N ILE A 76 8.97 -5.35 16.40
CA ILE A 76 8.13 -4.29 15.83
C ILE A 76 8.50 -2.91 16.42
N GLU A 77 8.77 -2.84 17.72
CA GLU A 77 9.23 -1.62 18.38
C GLU A 77 10.54 -1.11 17.77
N GLU A 78 11.53 -1.99 17.60
CA GLU A 78 12.81 -1.66 16.95
C GLU A 78 12.61 -1.15 15.52
N ILE A 79 11.74 -1.80 14.73
CA ILE A 79 11.38 -1.33 13.39
C ILE A 79 10.78 0.08 13.43
N LEU A 80 9.82 0.33 14.32
CA LEU A 80 9.13 1.62 14.44
C LEU A 80 10.04 2.74 14.99
N GLU A 81 11.04 2.41 15.79
CA GLU A 81 12.02 3.34 16.34
C GLU A 81 13.10 3.69 15.31
N THR A 82 13.56 2.71 14.54
CA THR A 82 14.63 2.89 13.54
C THR A 82 14.13 3.62 12.29
N ASN A 83 12.84 3.50 11.97
CA ASN A 83 12.22 4.17 10.82
C ASN A 83 11.54 5.47 11.26
N SER A 84 12.30 6.56 11.27
CA SER A 84 11.87 7.88 11.77
C SER A 84 10.96 8.66 10.81
N ASN A 85 10.84 8.25 9.55
CA ASN A 85 10.01 8.94 8.57
C ASN A 85 8.55 8.54 8.72
N ARG A 86 7.88 9.19 9.66
CA ARG A 86 6.46 9.01 9.89
C ARG A 86 5.68 10.05 9.12
N ILE A 87 4.67 9.58 8.38
CA ILE A 87 3.74 10.46 7.68
C ILE A 87 2.34 10.32 8.27
N ASP A 88 1.59 11.41 8.18
CA ASP A 88 0.23 11.49 8.68
C ASP A 88 -0.51 12.49 7.80
N GLN A 89 -1.08 12.01 6.69
CA GLN A 89 -1.94 12.84 5.89
C GLN A 89 -3.30 12.95 6.58
N SER A 90 -3.65 14.17 7.01
CA SER A 90 -5.03 14.45 7.38
C SER A 90 -5.88 14.65 6.13
N PHE A 91 -7.01 13.95 6.06
CA PHE A 91 -8.01 14.15 5.02
C PHE A 91 -9.43 13.98 5.57
N SER A 92 -10.42 14.49 4.85
CA SER A 92 -11.81 14.51 5.32
C SER A 92 -12.44 13.12 5.30
N MET A 93 -13.39 12.89 6.21
CA MET A 93 -14.24 11.70 6.19
C MET A 93 -15.01 11.55 4.86
N ASP A 94 -15.31 12.68 4.21
CA ASP A 94 -15.96 12.69 2.90
C ASP A 94 -15.06 12.09 1.82
N LEU A 95 -13.78 12.47 1.77
CA LEU A 95 -12.82 11.89 0.82
C LEU A 95 -12.60 10.40 1.12
N GLU A 96 -12.51 10.03 2.40
CA GLU A 96 -12.43 8.63 2.82
C GLU A 96 -13.61 7.82 2.30
N THR A 97 -14.82 8.34 2.48
CA THR A 97 -16.07 7.72 2.04
C THR A 97 -16.11 7.61 0.51
N GLU A 98 -15.70 8.65 -0.21
CA GLU A 98 -15.66 8.65 -1.67
C GLU A 98 -14.69 7.61 -2.24
N LEU A 99 -13.50 7.49 -1.66
CA LEU A 99 -12.52 6.47 -2.03
C LEU A 99 -13.07 5.06 -1.80
N ARG A 100 -13.81 4.84 -0.71
CA ARG A 100 -14.47 3.54 -0.47
C ARG A 100 -15.57 3.27 -1.47
N ILE A 101 -16.43 4.25 -1.77
CA ILE A 101 -17.48 4.06 -2.79
C ILE A 101 -16.83 3.81 -4.16
N PHE A 102 -15.76 4.52 -4.49
CA PHE A 102 -15.03 4.32 -5.74
C PHE A 102 -14.39 2.93 -5.80
N SER A 103 -13.82 2.45 -4.69
CA SER A 103 -13.33 1.08 -4.59
C SER A 103 -14.42 0.05 -4.89
N ASN A 104 -15.65 0.29 -4.42
CA ASN A 104 -16.78 -0.58 -4.73
C ASN A 104 -17.20 -0.49 -6.21
N PHE A 105 -17.18 0.71 -6.79
CA PHE A 105 -17.47 0.93 -8.21
C PHE A 105 -16.54 0.11 -9.12
N ILE A 106 -15.22 0.14 -8.88
CA ILE A 106 -14.27 -0.62 -9.73
C ILE A 106 -14.40 -2.14 -9.58
N ARG A 107 -15.15 -2.61 -8.56
CA ARG A 107 -15.49 -4.03 -8.32
C ARG A 107 -16.92 -4.37 -8.75
N SER A 108 -17.67 -3.41 -9.28
CA SER A 108 -19.05 -3.63 -9.75
C SER A 108 -19.08 -4.48 -11.01
N GLU A 109 -20.16 -5.24 -11.22
CA GLU A 109 -20.34 -6.14 -12.37
C GLU A 109 -20.04 -5.58 -13.77
N PRO A 110 -20.34 -4.30 -14.12
CA PRO A 110 -19.96 -3.79 -15.44
C PRO A 110 -18.44 -3.60 -15.62
N ILE A 111 -17.68 -3.45 -14.53
CA ILE A 111 -16.25 -3.14 -14.56
C ILE A 111 -15.40 -4.35 -14.17
N ARG A 112 -15.84 -5.14 -13.20
CA ARG A 112 -15.11 -6.26 -12.59
C ARG A 112 -14.58 -7.29 -13.59
N PRO A 113 -15.30 -7.67 -14.66
CA PRO A 113 -14.76 -8.60 -15.67
C PRO A 113 -13.49 -8.08 -16.36
N LEU A 114 -13.29 -6.76 -16.41
CA LEU A 114 -12.10 -6.13 -16.98
C LEU A 114 -10.91 -6.15 -16.02
N LEU A 115 -11.15 -6.22 -14.69
CA LEU A 115 -10.10 -6.27 -13.66
C LEU A 115 -9.47 -7.68 -13.52
N ASN A 116 -9.51 -8.50 -14.57
CA ASN A 116 -9.10 -9.90 -14.52
C ASN A 116 -7.59 -10.05 -14.40
N ILE A 117 -7.06 -9.91 -13.19
CA ILE A 117 -5.65 -10.08 -12.86
C ILE A 117 -5.46 -11.48 -12.26
N PRO A 118 -4.69 -12.38 -12.91
CA PRO A 118 -4.47 -13.73 -12.41
C PRO A 118 -3.89 -13.75 -10.99
N GLY A 119 -4.46 -14.59 -10.13
CA GLY A 119 -4.02 -14.77 -8.75
C GLY A 119 -4.76 -13.92 -7.72
N TYR A 120 -5.61 -12.96 -8.14
CA TYR A 120 -6.34 -12.09 -7.22
C TYR A 120 -7.85 -12.31 -7.27
N LYS A 121 -8.50 -12.18 -6.11
CA LYS A 121 -9.96 -12.25 -5.96
C LYS A 121 -10.47 -10.95 -5.33
N PHE A 122 -11.17 -10.15 -6.12
CA PHE A 122 -11.71 -8.86 -5.72
C PHE A 122 -13.16 -9.00 -5.24
N LYS A 123 -13.35 -9.56 -4.03
CA LYS A 123 -14.69 -9.73 -3.42
C LYS A 123 -15.03 -8.67 -2.39
N ASP A 124 -14.03 -8.23 -1.63
CA ASP A 124 -14.19 -7.26 -0.55
C ASP A 124 -13.66 -5.90 -0.99
N TYR A 125 -14.13 -4.85 -0.31
CA TYR A 125 -13.65 -3.48 -0.47
C TYR A 125 -12.80 -3.07 0.76
N PRO A 126 -11.84 -2.14 0.58
CA PRO A 126 -10.97 -1.68 1.64
C PRO A 126 -11.71 -1.14 2.86
N LYS A 127 -11.12 -1.40 4.04
CA LYS A 127 -11.50 -0.79 5.30
C LYS A 127 -11.02 0.65 5.34
N VAL A 128 -11.49 1.37 6.35
CA VAL A 128 -11.09 2.77 6.61
C VAL A 128 -9.58 2.92 6.75
N SER A 129 -8.90 2.00 7.45
CA SER A 129 -7.45 2.07 7.62
C SER A 129 -6.71 1.86 6.30
N ASP A 130 -7.14 0.89 5.47
CA ASP A 130 -6.57 0.68 4.14
C ASP A 130 -6.66 1.96 3.27
N ILE A 131 -7.76 2.71 3.35
CA ILE A 131 -7.89 3.98 2.62
C ILE A 131 -6.88 5.01 3.07
N ARG A 132 -6.65 5.13 4.37
CA ARG A 132 -5.67 6.09 4.92
C ARG A 132 -4.25 5.73 4.50
N ILE A 133 -3.89 4.45 4.58
CA ILE A 133 -2.61 3.92 4.07
C ILE A 133 -2.44 4.23 2.58
N LEU A 134 -3.49 4.05 1.78
CA LEU A 134 -3.46 4.35 0.35
C LEU A 134 -3.24 5.85 0.08
N VAL A 135 -3.93 6.72 0.81
CA VAL A 135 -3.77 8.18 0.67
C VAL A 135 -2.36 8.62 1.07
N ASP A 136 -1.85 8.11 2.18
CA ASP A 136 -0.48 8.36 2.64
C ASP A 136 0.56 7.96 1.57
N ALA A 137 0.39 6.79 0.94
CA ALA A 137 1.24 6.35 -0.16
C ALA A 137 1.12 7.23 -1.41
N LEU A 138 -0.10 7.68 -1.78
CA LEU A 138 -0.33 8.60 -2.90
C LEU A 138 0.38 9.94 -2.70
N MET A 139 0.22 10.55 -1.53
CA MET A 139 0.78 11.89 -1.27
C MET A 139 2.30 11.90 -1.22
N ASN A 140 2.94 10.74 -1.07
CA ASN A 140 4.38 10.58 -1.04
C ASN A 140 4.93 9.88 -2.29
N GLU A 141 4.10 9.67 -3.32
CA GLU A 141 4.47 8.99 -4.57
C GLU A 141 5.21 7.66 -4.32
N ALA A 142 4.80 6.95 -3.26
CA ALA A 142 5.55 5.85 -2.70
C ALA A 142 5.23 4.50 -3.35
N VAL A 143 6.19 3.60 -3.41
CA VAL A 143 5.92 2.18 -3.65
C VAL A 143 5.18 1.60 -2.45
N LEU A 144 3.88 1.40 -2.61
CA LEU A 144 3.04 0.72 -1.64
C LEU A 144 3.27 -0.78 -1.69
N ALA A 145 3.90 -1.33 -0.66
CA ALA A 145 4.26 -2.73 -0.56
C ALA A 145 3.31 -3.47 0.39
N THR A 146 2.54 -4.43 -0.14
CA THR A 146 1.48 -5.12 0.62
C THR A 146 1.26 -6.56 0.14
N GLY A 147 0.83 -7.44 1.05
CA GLY A 147 0.29 -8.75 0.71
C GLY A 147 -1.20 -8.73 0.35
N ASN A 148 -1.88 -7.60 0.56
CA ASN A 148 -3.32 -7.43 0.36
C ASN A 148 -3.62 -6.61 -0.89
N ILE A 149 -3.09 -7.02 -2.05
CA ILE A 149 -3.27 -6.33 -3.35
C ILE A 149 -4.73 -5.98 -3.63
N LYS A 150 -5.66 -6.87 -3.24
CA LYS A 150 -7.08 -6.66 -3.46
C LYS A 150 -7.61 -5.36 -2.85
N ASP A 151 -7.06 -4.89 -1.73
CA ASP A 151 -7.57 -3.72 -1.01
C ASP A 151 -7.02 -2.41 -1.61
N PHE A 152 -5.82 -2.49 -2.19
CA PHE A 152 -5.07 -1.36 -2.75
C PHE A 152 -5.09 -1.28 -4.27
N ILE A 153 -5.86 -2.14 -4.95
CA ILE A 153 -5.85 -2.24 -6.42
C ILE A 153 -6.24 -0.94 -7.16
N MET A 154 -6.91 -0.02 -6.48
CA MET A 154 -7.24 1.29 -7.05
C MET A 154 -6.05 2.25 -7.06
N TYR A 155 -4.96 1.95 -6.34
CA TYR A 155 -3.81 2.84 -6.20
C TYR A 155 -3.23 3.30 -7.55
N PRO A 156 -2.95 2.39 -8.53
CA PRO A 156 -2.40 2.82 -9.81
C PRO A 156 -3.35 3.65 -10.69
N LEU A 157 -4.65 3.72 -10.36
CA LEU A 157 -5.62 4.52 -11.13
C LEU A 157 -5.50 6.02 -10.88
N PHE A 158 -4.89 6.41 -9.76
CA PHE A 158 -4.69 7.81 -9.37
C PHE A 158 -3.35 8.37 -9.85
N LEU A 159 -2.57 7.57 -10.57
CA LEU A 159 -1.28 7.96 -11.13
C LEU A 159 -1.44 8.36 -12.59
N ASP A 160 -0.68 9.37 -13.01
CA ASP A 160 -0.72 9.89 -14.38
C ASP A 160 -0.18 8.84 -15.38
N GLU A 161 0.89 8.14 -15.00
CA GLU A 161 1.53 7.09 -15.79
C GLU A 161 1.45 5.71 -15.12
N PRO A 162 1.50 4.61 -15.90
CA PRO A 162 1.61 3.25 -15.36
C PRO A 162 2.99 3.08 -14.70
N GLU A 163 3.08 3.49 -13.45
CA GLU A 163 4.28 3.36 -12.65
C GLU A 163 4.23 2.12 -11.77
N ASP A 164 5.40 1.52 -11.56
CA ASP A 164 5.64 0.41 -10.63
C ASP A 164 5.50 0.91 -9.18
N LYS A 165 4.26 1.13 -8.73
CA LYS A 165 3.95 1.70 -7.39
C LYS A 165 3.18 0.77 -6.48
N LEU A 166 2.46 -0.24 -6.98
CA LEU A 166 1.82 -1.25 -6.14
C LEU A 166 2.61 -2.56 -6.19
N TYR A 167 3.31 -2.89 -5.11
CA TYR A 167 4.17 -4.07 -5.04
C TYR A 167 3.53 -5.19 -4.21
N ASP A 168 3.37 -6.35 -4.84
CA ASP A 168 2.93 -7.58 -4.18
C ASP A 168 4.13 -8.26 -3.51
N ILE A 169 4.18 -8.17 -2.18
CA ILE A 169 5.27 -8.77 -1.41
C ILE A 169 5.25 -10.30 -1.45
N ILE A 170 4.09 -10.93 -1.66
CA ILE A 170 3.95 -12.38 -1.67
C ILE A 170 4.44 -12.95 -2.99
N ASN A 171 4.00 -12.36 -4.10
CA ASN A 171 4.35 -12.77 -5.46
C ASN A 171 5.59 -12.08 -6.02
N LYS A 172 6.19 -11.15 -5.25
CA LYS A 172 7.44 -10.43 -5.56
C LYS A 172 7.42 -9.70 -6.90
N LYS A 173 6.32 -9.02 -7.19
CA LYS A 173 6.12 -8.30 -8.46
C LYS A 173 5.29 -7.05 -8.29
N PHE A 174 5.49 -6.10 -9.19
CA PHE A 174 4.57 -4.98 -9.34
C PHE A 174 3.26 -5.43 -9.99
N VAL A 175 2.17 -4.83 -9.54
CA VAL A 175 0.82 -5.12 -10.02
C VAL A 175 0.42 -4.08 -11.05
N ASN A 176 0.32 -4.52 -12.30
CA ASN A 176 -0.14 -3.71 -13.41
C ASN A 176 -1.62 -3.96 -13.69
N LEU A 177 -2.36 -2.89 -13.94
CA LEU A 177 -3.78 -2.96 -14.27
C LEU A 177 -3.98 -3.27 -15.76
N PRO A 178 -4.98 -4.08 -16.13
CA PRO A 178 -5.31 -4.33 -17.53
C PRO A 178 -5.65 -3.00 -18.26
N PRO A 179 -5.09 -2.73 -19.45
CA PRO A 179 -5.33 -1.46 -20.16
C PRO A 179 -6.81 -1.16 -20.42
N GLU A 180 -7.60 -2.18 -20.73
CA GLU A 180 -9.05 -2.10 -20.94
C GLU A 180 -9.80 -1.68 -19.67
N PHE A 181 -9.36 -2.16 -18.50
CA PHE A 181 -9.89 -1.75 -17.21
C PHE A 181 -9.55 -0.29 -16.92
N VAL A 182 -8.28 0.10 -17.10
CA VAL A 182 -7.84 1.49 -16.90
C VAL A 182 -8.64 2.43 -17.81
N LYS A 183 -8.81 2.08 -19.09
CA LYS A 183 -9.59 2.87 -20.06
C LYS A 183 -11.07 2.98 -19.68
N ALA A 184 -11.66 1.92 -19.13
CA ALA A 184 -13.05 1.96 -18.68
C ALA A 184 -13.22 2.86 -17.46
N VAL A 185 -12.31 2.75 -16.48
CA VAL A 185 -12.38 3.50 -15.22
C VAL A 185 -11.97 4.97 -15.40
N LYS A 186 -10.99 5.29 -16.26
CA LYS A 186 -10.59 6.68 -16.57
C LYS A 186 -11.66 7.50 -17.30
N LYS A 187 -12.78 6.90 -17.72
CA LYS A 187 -13.94 7.65 -18.25
C LYS A 187 -14.91 8.11 -17.16
N ASP A 188 -14.75 7.61 -15.95
CA ASP A 188 -15.68 7.87 -14.86
C ASP A 188 -15.43 9.27 -14.25
N THR A 189 -16.48 10.07 -14.13
CA THR A 189 -16.37 11.45 -13.60
C THR A 189 -16.06 11.48 -12.11
N LYS A 190 -16.39 10.42 -11.37
CA LYS A 190 -16.09 10.32 -9.94
C LYS A 190 -14.59 10.14 -9.70
N LEU A 191 -13.90 9.37 -10.55
CA LEU A 191 -12.43 9.29 -10.49
C LEU A 191 -11.80 10.68 -10.61
N HIS A 192 -12.20 11.46 -11.61
CA HIS A 192 -11.68 12.82 -11.82
C HIS A 192 -11.94 13.71 -10.61
N SER A 193 -13.17 13.66 -10.04
CA SER A 193 -13.49 14.41 -8.83
C SER A 193 -12.63 14.01 -7.62
N ILE A 194 -12.25 12.73 -7.51
CA ILE A 194 -11.38 12.25 -6.42
C ILE A 194 -9.94 12.72 -6.65
N ILE A 195 -9.43 12.62 -7.88
CA ILE A 195 -8.10 13.12 -8.27
C ILE A 195 -7.99 14.61 -7.95
N ASP A 196 -9.00 15.42 -8.32
CA ASP A 196 -9.03 16.85 -8.02
C ASP A 196 -8.97 17.14 -6.51
N LYS A 197 -9.61 16.31 -5.68
CA LYS A 197 -9.58 16.46 -4.22
C LYS A 197 -8.23 16.04 -3.64
N LEU A 198 -7.63 14.98 -4.16
CA LEU A 198 -6.29 14.53 -3.78
C LEU A 198 -5.24 15.57 -4.15
N GLY A 199 -5.31 16.17 -5.35
CA GLY A 199 -4.40 17.22 -5.79
C GLY A 199 -4.48 18.52 -4.97
N ARG A 200 -5.58 18.74 -4.24
CA ARG A 200 -5.68 19.85 -3.26
C ARG A 200 -4.99 19.55 -1.92
N LEU A 201 -4.70 18.28 -1.63
CA LEU A 201 -3.97 17.89 -0.41
C LEU A 201 -2.44 18.00 -0.58
N GLN A 202 -1.95 18.01 -1.82
CA GLN A 202 -0.53 18.16 -2.17
C GLN A 202 -0.06 19.62 -2.26
N ARG A 203 -0.99 20.60 -2.23
CA ARG A 203 -0.72 22.04 -2.32
C ARG A 203 -0.80 22.70 -0.95
#